data_AF-A0A7V3AM45-F1
#
_entry.id   AF-A0A7V3AM45-F1
#
_cell.length_a   1.000
_cell.length_b   1.000
_cell.length_c   1.000
_cell.angle_alpha   90.00
_cell.angle_beta   90.00
_cell.angle_gamma   90.00
#
_symmetry.space_group_name_H-M   'P 1'
#
loop_
_entity.id
_entity.type
_entity.pdbx_description
1 polymer ?
#
loop_
_entity_poly.entity_id
_entity_poly.type
_entity_poly.pdbx_seq_one_letter_code
_entity_poly.pdbx_strand_id
1 'polypeptide(L)'
;MPARAARKLAGAVRASTYRPLEIPYRSEVLHADVPEHMEPGGYYAFPVTVRNAGTRVWRRDGTERMDLGYYWTDRAGAVVRTHTVRTRLPHDIEPGSTVTLNAQVRAPLSTGTFRLEMDMVAPLGQRLELYGYNRPHRTEVSVAGEPRFYAASITVAGVPERLVPGGRAPVTVRAVNTGTLAWPAGGEHPVFAAYRWLDSSGTMLVDPEQHRARLPRDVAPGATFSARMVLEVPRAYDPSWRLVWDMVRHEITWFADQAREEPYHRPVHYHADSASERFTMRERMWLWRAALTVFARHPVFGVGPGNFPFLYNRWKPPDARYAPRLYVVNNTALEVLTEQGVVGCIALMLFLAGVVRLARRAIASRDPGVRTAAAGIAGGLVAVAVQSMTFSALALNYPWILTGILAALGWADGDTRDPRA
;
A
#
# COMPACT_ATOMS: atom_id res chain seq x y z
N MET A 1 54.20 -14.02 -24.68
CA MET A 1 53.74 -14.71 -23.46
C MET A 1 52.25 -14.43 -23.16
N PRO A 2 51.26 -15.07 -23.82
CA PRO A 2 49.85 -14.97 -23.37
C PRO A 2 49.15 -16.31 -23.06
N ALA A 3 49.73 -17.45 -23.41
CA ALA A 3 49.03 -18.75 -23.34
C ALA A 3 48.91 -19.33 -21.91
N ARG A 4 49.76 -18.90 -20.97
CA ARG A 4 49.80 -19.46 -19.60
C ARG A 4 48.78 -18.83 -18.64
N ALA A 5 48.31 -17.61 -18.92
CA ALA A 5 47.30 -16.91 -18.13
C ALA A 5 45.86 -17.38 -18.46
N ALA A 6 45.58 -17.63 -19.76
CA ALA A 6 44.27 -18.12 -20.19
C ALA A 6 43.93 -19.50 -19.62
N ARG A 7 44.93 -20.37 -19.43
CA ARG A 7 44.75 -21.73 -18.88
C ARG A 7 44.46 -21.75 -17.37
N LYS A 8 44.81 -20.68 -16.63
CA LYS A 8 44.51 -20.55 -15.19
C LYS A 8 43.08 -20.11 -14.89
N LEU A 9 42.40 -19.46 -15.84
CA LEU A 9 41.01 -19.02 -15.70
C LEU A 9 40.00 -20.05 -16.18
N ALA A 10 40.38 -20.93 -17.12
CA ALA A 10 39.50 -21.96 -17.67
C ALA A 10 39.14 -23.08 -16.67
N GLY A 11 39.93 -23.29 -15.61
CA GLY A 11 39.69 -24.32 -14.59
C GLY A 11 38.99 -23.83 -13.32
N ALA A 12 38.66 -22.53 -13.22
CA ALA A 12 38.14 -21.92 -11.99
C ALA A 12 36.62 -21.70 -12.00
N VAL A 13 35.92 -21.97 -13.11
CA VAL A 13 34.47 -22.02 -13.10
C VAL A 13 34.08 -23.45 -12.75
N ARG A 14 34.10 -23.78 -11.45
CA ARG A 14 33.31 -24.91 -10.96
C ARG A 14 31.90 -24.72 -11.51
N ALA A 15 31.34 -25.77 -12.13
CA ALA A 15 29.94 -25.81 -12.50
C ALA A 15 29.15 -25.22 -11.33
N SER A 16 28.48 -24.10 -11.59
CA SER A 16 27.74 -23.37 -10.59
C SER A 16 26.83 -24.37 -9.86
N THR A 17 27.00 -24.53 -8.55
CA THR A 17 26.06 -25.28 -7.70
C THR A 17 24.73 -24.53 -7.53
N TYR A 18 24.43 -23.58 -8.42
CA TYR A 18 23.16 -22.90 -8.50
C TYR A 18 22.06 -23.93 -8.77
N ARG A 19 21.48 -24.42 -7.68
CA ARG A 19 20.12 -24.92 -7.70
C ARG A 19 19.24 -23.75 -8.13
N PRO A 20 18.23 -23.96 -9.00
CA PRO A 20 17.24 -22.92 -9.25
C PRO A 20 16.76 -22.40 -7.90
N LEU A 21 16.74 -21.07 -7.71
CA LEU A 21 16.23 -20.49 -6.47
C LEU A 21 14.89 -21.17 -6.15
N GLU A 22 14.78 -21.78 -4.98
CA GLU A 22 13.47 -22.20 -4.47
C GLU A 22 12.65 -20.91 -4.29
N ILE A 23 11.71 -20.68 -5.21
CA ILE A 23 10.87 -19.49 -5.17
C ILE A 23 9.77 -19.75 -4.13
N PRO A 24 9.80 -19.06 -2.96
CA PRO A 24 8.89 -19.39 -1.87
C PRO A 24 7.43 -19.14 -2.24
N TYR A 25 7.15 -18.05 -2.95
CA TYR A 25 5.83 -17.67 -3.40
C TYR A 25 5.83 -17.48 -4.91
N ARG A 26 5.06 -18.31 -5.61
CA ARG A 26 4.88 -18.21 -7.07
C ARG A 26 3.50 -18.73 -7.42
N SER A 27 2.73 -17.96 -8.17
CA SER A 27 1.42 -18.38 -8.65
C SER A 27 1.43 -18.56 -10.16
N GLU A 28 0.71 -19.55 -10.63
CA GLU A 28 0.49 -19.77 -12.04
C GLU A 28 -1.02 -19.79 -12.28
N VAL A 29 -1.54 -18.76 -12.93
CA VAL A 29 -2.95 -18.72 -13.33
C VAL A 29 -3.11 -19.59 -14.56
N LEU A 30 -3.77 -20.74 -14.39
CA LEU A 30 -3.96 -21.73 -15.45
C LEU A 30 -5.11 -21.32 -16.37
N HIS A 31 -6.16 -20.74 -15.80
CA HIS A 31 -7.37 -20.38 -16.53
C HIS A 31 -8.14 -19.27 -15.79
N ALA A 32 -8.80 -18.39 -16.54
CA ALA A 32 -9.64 -17.33 -15.99
C ALA A 32 -10.77 -16.96 -16.98
N ASP A 33 -12.01 -17.06 -16.55
CA ASP A 33 -13.20 -16.75 -17.35
C ASP A 33 -13.57 -15.26 -17.24
N VAL A 34 -12.65 -14.38 -17.62
CA VAL A 34 -12.84 -12.93 -17.52
C VAL A 34 -13.89 -12.46 -18.52
N PRO A 35 -14.94 -11.72 -18.09
CA PRO A 35 -15.88 -11.08 -19.01
C PRO A 35 -15.19 -10.05 -19.93
N GLU A 36 -15.46 -10.11 -21.23
CA GLU A 36 -14.91 -9.16 -22.22
C GLU A 36 -15.47 -7.74 -22.04
N HIS A 37 -16.68 -7.63 -21.49
CA HIS A 37 -17.42 -6.39 -21.31
C HIS A 37 -17.85 -6.19 -19.86
N MET A 38 -17.60 -5.00 -19.31
CA MET A 38 -18.01 -4.60 -17.97
C MET A 38 -18.61 -3.19 -17.96
N GLU A 39 -19.46 -2.92 -16.98
CA GLU A 39 -19.98 -1.60 -16.67
C GLU A 39 -19.04 -0.89 -15.68
N PRO A 40 -18.83 0.43 -15.79
CA PRO A 40 -17.94 1.14 -14.90
C PRO A 40 -18.32 0.96 -13.43
N GLY A 41 -17.36 0.64 -12.57
CA GLY A 41 -17.58 0.41 -11.12
C GLY A 41 -18.37 -0.85 -10.75
N GLY A 42 -18.81 -1.65 -11.74
CA GLY A 42 -19.55 -2.89 -11.53
C GLY A 42 -18.71 -3.96 -10.83
N TYR A 43 -19.39 -4.85 -10.09
CA TYR A 43 -18.77 -6.01 -9.43
C TYR A 43 -19.10 -7.27 -10.21
N TYR A 44 -18.05 -8.01 -10.58
CA TYR A 44 -18.10 -9.22 -11.37
C TYR A 44 -17.49 -10.37 -10.58
N ALA A 45 -18.14 -11.53 -10.70
CA ALA A 45 -17.68 -12.78 -10.12
C ALA A 45 -17.45 -13.78 -11.27
N PHE A 46 -16.26 -14.36 -11.36
CA PHE A 46 -15.94 -15.36 -12.39
C PHE A 46 -14.86 -16.34 -11.91
N PRO A 47 -14.88 -17.60 -12.39
CA PRO A 47 -13.92 -18.60 -11.97
C PRO A 47 -12.50 -18.31 -12.49
N VAL A 48 -11.52 -18.47 -11.60
CA VAL A 48 -10.09 -18.36 -11.88
C VAL A 48 -9.39 -19.56 -11.25
N THR A 49 -8.71 -20.36 -12.06
CA THR A 49 -7.93 -21.52 -11.60
C THR A 49 -6.48 -21.13 -11.47
N VAL A 50 -5.94 -21.24 -10.25
CA VAL A 50 -4.57 -20.85 -9.91
C VAL A 50 -3.85 -22.05 -9.29
N ARG A 51 -2.58 -22.23 -9.66
CA ARG A 51 -1.67 -23.20 -9.07
C ARG A 51 -0.66 -22.53 -8.16
N ASN A 52 -0.42 -23.12 -6.99
CA ASN A 52 0.74 -22.79 -6.17
C ASN A 52 1.99 -23.42 -6.79
N ALA A 53 2.76 -22.62 -7.53
CA ALA A 53 4.00 -23.03 -8.18
C ALA A 53 5.25 -22.70 -7.34
N GLY A 54 5.06 -22.23 -6.10
CA GLY A 54 6.13 -21.93 -5.16
C GLY A 54 6.45 -23.11 -4.24
N THR A 55 7.26 -22.87 -3.21
CA THR A 55 7.64 -23.89 -2.21
C THR A 55 6.97 -23.71 -0.86
N ARG A 56 6.25 -22.60 -0.62
CA ARG A 56 5.51 -22.37 0.62
C ARG A 56 4.00 -22.56 0.45
N VAL A 57 3.36 -23.05 1.50
CA VAL A 57 1.90 -23.09 1.64
C VAL A 57 1.33 -21.68 1.56
N TRP A 58 0.29 -21.49 0.75
CA TRP A 58 -0.52 -20.28 0.81
C TRP A 58 -1.54 -20.43 1.92
N ARG A 59 -1.44 -19.60 2.95
CA ARG A 59 -2.36 -19.65 4.09
C ARG A 59 -3.65 -18.92 3.75
N ARG A 60 -4.78 -19.51 4.11
CA ARG A 60 -6.10 -18.86 4.07
C ARG A 60 -6.22 -17.77 5.13
N ASP A 61 -5.74 -18.05 6.33
CA ASP A 61 -5.96 -17.23 7.51
C ASP A 61 -4.65 -16.80 8.18
N GLY A 62 -4.75 -15.89 9.15
CA GLY A 62 -3.64 -15.42 9.97
C GLY A 62 -2.83 -14.28 9.34
N THR A 63 -1.69 -13.97 9.96
CA THR A 63 -0.81 -12.85 9.55
C THR A 63 -0.08 -13.12 8.25
N GLU A 64 0.02 -14.39 7.85
CA GLU A 64 0.65 -14.85 6.61
C GLU A 64 -0.39 -15.22 5.54
N ARG A 65 -1.64 -14.71 5.66
CA ARG A 65 -2.70 -15.01 4.70
C ARG A 65 -2.39 -14.49 3.29
N MET A 66 -2.83 -15.23 2.29
CA MET A 66 -2.74 -14.84 0.88
C MET A 66 -4.13 -14.77 0.27
N ASP A 67 -4.29 -13.83 -0.65
CA ASP A 67 -5.55 -13.61 -1.37
C ASP A 67 -5.28 -13.52 -2.87
N LEU A 68 -6.26 -13.90 -3.69
CA LEU A 68 -6.25 -13.51 -5.10
C LEU A 68 -6.67 -12.04 -5.18
N GLY A 69 -5.96 -11.24 -5.97
CA GLY A 69 -6.57 -10.02 -6.45
C GLY A 69 -5.96 -9.50 -7.72
N TYR A 70 -6.18 -8.21 -7.96
CA TYR A 70 -6.01 -7.66 -9.28
C TYR A 70 -5.67 -6.17 -9.25
N TYR A 71 -5.35 -5.65 -10.41
CA TYR A 71 -5.19 -4.23 -10.69
C TYR A 71 -5.57 -4.00 -12.14
N TRP A 72 -5.90 -2.74 -12.42
CA TRP A 72 -6.24 -2.28 -13.75
C TRP A 72 -5.09 -1.44 -14.28
N THR A 73 -4.71 -1.66 -15.53
CA THR A 73 -3.84 -0.72 -16.25
C THR A 73 -4.52 -0.23 -17.51
N ASP A 74 -4.18 0.98 -17.93
CA ASP A 74 -4.53 1.44 -19.27
C ASP A 74 -3.65 0.78 -20.35
N ARG A 75 -3.89 1.13 -21.62
CA ARG A 75 -3.09 0.61 -22.76
C ARG A 75 -1.62 1.06 -22.72
N ALA A 76 -1.33 2.20 -22.09
CA ALA A 76 0.02 2.70 -21.89
C ALA A 76 0.75 1.98 -20.75
N GLY A 77 0.04 1.13 -19.98
CA GLY A 77 0.56 0.39 -18.84
C GLY A 77 0.54 1.17 -17.53
N ALA A 78 -0.11 2.33 -17.49
CA ALA A 78 -0.27 3.10 -16.26
C ALA A 78 -1.36 2.45 -15.38
N VAL A 79 -1.09 2.36 -14.08
CA VAL A 79 -2.05 1.80 -13.12
C VAL A 79 -3.24 2.74 -12.97
N VAL A 80 -4.44 2.20 -13.19
CA VAL A 80 -5.70 2.89 -12.98
C VAL A 80 -6.07 2.79 -11.51
N ARG A 81 -6.14 3.94 -10.84
CA ARG A 81 -6.58 4.02 -9.45
C ARG A 81 -8.08 3.73 -9.36
N THR A 82 -8.43 2.68 -8.63
CA THR A 82 -9.81 2.31 -8.34
C THR A 82 -9.84 1.43 -7.09
N HIS A 83 -10.95 1.47 -6.36
CA HIS A 83 -11.16 0.61 -5.22
C HIS A 83 -11.10 -0.85 -5.68
N THR A 84 -10.16 -1.61 -5.12
CA THR A 84 -9.97 -3.02 -5.42
C THR A 84 -10.42 -3.89 -4.27
N VAL A 85 -11.00 -5.04 -4.60
CA VAL A 85 -11.39 -6.07 -3.63
C VAL A 85 -10.48 -7.28 -3.76
N ARG A 86 -10.52 -8.17 -2.77
CA ARG A 86 -9.71 -9.39 -2.71
C ARG A 86 -10.61 -10.60 -2.64
N THR A 87 -10.20 -11.69 -3.25
CA THR A 87 -10.89 -12.98 -3.16
C THR A 87 -10.11 -13.86 -2.19
N ARG A 88 -10.76 -14.21 -1.07
CA ARG A 88 -10.19 -15.07 -0.04
C ARG A 88 -9.98 -16.48 -0.57
N LEU A 89 -8.97 -17.17 -0.07
CA LEU A 89 -8.78 -18.59 -0.33
C LEU A 89 -9.85 -19.42 0.41
N PRO A 90 -10.36 -20.51 -0.19
CA PRO A 90 -11.30 -21.41 0.49
C PRO A 90 -10.62 -22.30 1.54
N HIS A 91 -9.32 -22.52 1.45
CA HIS A 91 -8.49 -23.29 2.39
C HIS A 91 -7.01 -23.04 2.07
N ASP A 92 -6.12 -23.56 2.92
CA ASP A 92 -4.68 -23.51 2.69
C ASP A 92 -4.29 -24.28 1.41
N ILE A 93 -3.44 -23.70 0.57
CA ILE A 93 -3.04 -24.30 -0.72
C ILE A 93 -1.58 -24.74 -0.66
N GLU A 94 -1.39 -26.06 -0.65
CA GLU A 94 -0.07 -26.70 -0.64
C GLU A 94 0.74 -26.43 -1.94
N PRO A 95 2.08 -26.45 -1.86
CA PRO A 95 2.95 -26.39 -3.04
C PRO A 95 2.57 -27.44 -4.09
N GLY A 96 2.48 -27.00 -5.35
CA GLY A 96 2.11 -27.83 -6.50
C GLY A 96 0.60 -27.96 -6.75
N SER A 97 -0.24 -27.68 -5.76
CA SER A 97 -1.70 -27.83 -5.82
C SER A 97 -2.39 -26.69 -6.58
N THR A 98 -3.60 -26.98 -7.07
CA THR A 98 -4.46 -26.03 -7.80
C THR A 98 -5.74 -25.75 -7.04
N VAL A 99 -6.25 -24.53 -7.17
CA VAL A 99 -7.54 -24.10 -6.62
C VAL A 99 -8.31 -23.28 -7.66
N THR A 100 -9.62 -23.47 -7.74
CA THR A 100 -10.52 -22.61 -8.52
C THR A 100 -11.24 -21.66 -7.57
N LEU A 101 -11.07 -20.37 -7.80
CA LEU A 101 -11.62 -19.28 -6.99
C LEU A 101 -12.70 -18.56 -7.80
N ASN A 102 -13.81 -18.20 -7.17
CA ASN A 102 -14.79 -17.29 -7.77
C ASN A 102 -14.31 -15.84 -7.56
N ALA A 103 -13.44 -15.37 -8.46
CA ALA A 103 -12.75 -14.10 -8.34
C ALA A 103 -13.73 -12.93 -8.31
N GLN A 104 -13.56 -12.06 -7.32
CA GLN A 104 -14.34 -10.84 -7.15
C GLN A 104 -13.56 -9.67 -7.73
N VAL A 105 -14.08 -9.05 -8.78
CA VAL A 105 -13.44 -7.95 -9.50
C VAL A 105 -14.40 -6.78 -9.63
N ARG A 106 -13.92 -5.61 -9.22
CA ARG A 106 -14.58 -4.33 -9.49
C ARG A 106 -13.95 -3.66 -10.69
N ALA A 107 -14.76 -3.29 -11.68
CA ALA A 107 -14.32 -2.55 -12.86
C ALA A 107 -13.88 -1.10 -12.51
N PRO A 108 -13.02 -0.47 -13.34
CA PRO A 108 -12.72 0.95 -13.24
C PRO A 108 -13.99 1.81 -13.34
N LEU A 109 -13.97 3.01 -12.75
CA LEU A 109 -15.09 3.95 -12.84
C LEU A 109 -15.13 4.74 -14.16
N SER A 110 -14.03 4.76 -14.90
CA SER A 110 -13.94 5.36 -16.22
C SER A 110 -14.26 4.34 -17.31
N THR A 111 -14.89 4.81 -18.39
CA THR A 111 -15.09 4.02 -19.60
C THR A 111 -13.80 3.95 -20.41
N GLY A 112 -13.56 2.83 -21.08
CA GLY A 112 -12.39 2.61 -21.92
C GLY A 112 -12.01 1.14 -22.03
N THR A 113 -10.95 0.85 -22.78
CA THR A 113 -10.33 -0.48 -22.79
C THR A 113 -9.18 -0.51 -21.80
N PHE A 114 -9.22 -1.45 -20.87
CA PHE A 114 -8.23 -1.63 -19.82
C PHE A 114 -7.67 -3.05 -19.87
N ARG A 115 -6.50 -3.24 -19.26
CA ARG A 115 -5.98 -4.57 -18.96
C ARG A 115 -6.30 -4.89 -17.51
N LEU A 116 -7.02 -5.99 -17.31
CA LEU A 116 -7.17 -6.62 -16.02
C LEU A 116 -5.96 -7.51 -15.80
N GLU A 117 -5.23 -7.25 -14.73
CA GLU A 117 -4.05 -8.02 -14.39
C GLU A 117 -4.26 -8.70 -13.02
N MET A 118 -4.26 -10.03 -13.00
CA MET A 118 -4.57 -10.84 -11.83
C MET A 118 -3.33 -11.56 -11.31
N ASP A 119 -3.16 -11.51 -9.99
CA ASP A 119 -2.01 -12.07 -9.29
C ASP A 119 -2.36 -12.43 -7.85
N MET A 120 -1.64 -13.40 -7.28
CA MET A 120 -1.71 -13.64 -5.86
C MET A 120 -1.03 -12.50 -5.10
N VAL A 121 -1.59 -12.17 -3.95
CA VAL A 121 -1.09 -11.10 -3.09
C VAL A 121 -0.65 -11.69 -1.76
N ALA A 122 0.60 -11.39 -1.43
CA ALA A 122 1.25 -11.81 -0.20
C ALA A 122 0.69 -11.04 1.00
N PRO A 123 0.98 -11.49 2.24
CA PRO A 123 0.32 -11.01 3.46
C PRO A 123 0.53 -9.52 3.78
N LEU A 124 1.54 -8.89 3.15
CA LEU A 124 1.81 -7.45 3.21
C LEU A 124 1.07 -6.63 2.13
N GLY A 125 0.11 -7.24 1.44
CA GLY A 125 -0.62 -6.61 0.33
C GLY A 125 0.22 -6.42 -0.93
N GLN A 126 1.41 -7.02 -0.99
CA GLN A 126 2.32 -6.93 -2.14
C GLN A 126 2.04 -8.05 -3.14
N ARG A 127 2.07 -7.68 -4.42
CA ARG A 127 1.85 -8.58 -5.54
C ARG A 127 3.06 -9.48 -5.74
N LEU A 128 2.84 -10.73 -6.12
CA LEU A 128 3.94 -11.65 -6.38
C LEU A 128 4.83 -11.20 -7.56
N GLU A 129 4.27 -10.52 -8.57
CA GLU A 129 5.05 -9.91 -9.67
C GLU A 129 6.15 -8.98 -9.16
N LEU A 130 5.94 -8.24 -8.06
CA LEU A 130 6.92 -7.29 -7.54
C LEU A 130 8.17 -7.98 -6.97
N TYR A 131 8.10 -9.27 -6.69
CA TYR A 131 9.28 -10.05 -6.33
C TYR A 131 10.10 -10.46 -7.57
N GLY A 132 9.58 -10.26 -8.79
CA GLY A 132 10.33 -10.40 -10.05
C GLY A 132 10.32 -11.79 -10.68
N TYR A 133 9.67 -12.78 -10.05
CA TYR A 133 9.62 -14.17 -10.55
C TYR A 133 8.21 -14.64 -10.94
N ASN A 134 7.20 -13.79 -10.76
CA ASN A 134 5.81 -14.11 -11.09
C ASN A 134 5.35 -13.35 -12.33
N ARG A 135 4.48 -13.96 -13.14
CA ARG A 135 3.83 -13.30 -14.26
C ARG A 135 2.33 -13.25 -13.99
N PRO A 136 1.72 -12.06 -13.87
CA PRO A 136 0.29 -11.94 -13.68
C PRO A 136 -0.45 -12.41 -14.94
N HIS A 137 -1.66 -12.92 -14.77
CA HIS A 137 -2.55 -13.14 -15.90
C HIS A 137 -3.06 -11.79 -16.40
N ARG A 138 -3.00 -11.54 -17.70
CA ARG A 138 -3.42 -10.26 -18.31
C ARG A 138 -4.47 -10.52 -19.37
N THR A 139 -5.60 -9.84 -19.26
CA THR A 139 -6.69 -9.88 -20.23
C THR A 139 -7.21 -8.48 -20.49
N GLU A 140 -7.52 -8.16 -21.74
CA GLU A 140 -8.16 -6.90 -22.10
C GLU A 140 -9.67 -6.96 -21.81
N VAL A 141 -10.20 -5.89 -21.24
CA VAL A 141 -11.62 -5.75 -20.91
C VAL A 141 -12.09 -4.39 -21.38
N SER A 142 -13.25 -4.38 -22.04
CA SER A 142 -13.93 -3.17 -22.48
C SER A 142 -14.93 -2.71 -21.41
N VAL A 143 -14.75 -1.50 -20.89
CA VAL A 143 -15.58 -0.93 -19.84
C VAL A 143 -16.41 0.20 -20.43
N ALA A 144 -17.74 0.03 -20.46
CA ALA A 144 -18.66 0.97 -21.07
C ALA A 144 -20.04 0.93 -20.41
N GLY A 145 -20.80 2.03 -20.51
CA GLY A 145 -22.13 2.16 -19.93
C GLY A 145 -22.16 3.07 -18.69
N GLU A 146 -23.18 2.88 -17.86
CA GLU A 146 -23.45 3.75 -16.71
C GLU A 146 -22.70 3.29 -15.44
N PRO A 147 -22.20 4.22 -14.61
CA PRO A 147 -21.52 3.87 -13.37
C PRO A 147 -22.39 3.07 -12.38
N ARG A 148 -21.85 1.94 -11.96
CA ARG A 148 -22.41 1.00 -10.98
C ARG A 148 -21.73 1.19 -9.63
N PHE A 149 -22.51 1.36 -8.57
CA PHE A 149 -21.98 1.59 -7.23
C PHE A 149 -23.01 1.25 -6.15
N TYR A 150 -22.50 0.82 -5.00
CA TYR A 150 -23.27 0.84 -3.76
C TYR A 150 -23.26 2.23 -3.14
N ALA A 151 -24.41 2.66 -2.62
CA ALA A 151 -24.52 3.86 -1.78
C ALA A 151 -25.80 3.78 -0.95
N ALA A 152 -25.74 4.26 0.29
CA ALA A 152 -26.86 4.24 1.22
C ALA A 152 -27.06 5.61 1.88
N SER A 153 -28.32 5.95 2.17
CA SER A 153 -28.67 6.97 3.16
C SER A 153 -29.20 6.27 4.40
N ILE A 154 -28.58 6.48 5.56
CA ILE A 154 -28.82 5.71 6.79
C ILE A 154 -29.37 6.63 7.88
N THR A 155 -30.39 6.15 8.59
CA THR A 155 -30.93 6.77 9.81
C THR A 155 -31.05 5.71 10.89
N VAL A 156 -30.65 6.05 12.12
CA VAL A 156 -30.68 5.11 13.25
C VAL A 156 -31.50 5.69 14.38
N ALA A 157 -32.47 4.91 14.86
CA ALA A 157 -33.32 5.24 15.99
C ALA A 157 -32.97 4.38 17.22
N GLY A 158 -33.17 4.93 18.42
CA GLY A 158 -32.93 4.22 19.67
C GLY A 158 -31.47 4.22 20.15
N VAL A 159 -30.59 5.02 19.55
CA VAL A 159 -29.23 5.23 20.05
C VAL A 159 -29.31 5.96 21.41
N PRO A 160 -28.74 5.42 22.50
CA PRO A 160 -28.76 6.08 23.80
C PRO A 160 -28.05 7.44 23.77
N GLU A 161 -28.59 8.43 24.48
CA GLU A 161 -27.94 9.74 24.64
C GLU A 161 -26.58 9.62 25.34
N ARG A 162 -26.45 8.63 26.23
CA ARG A 162 -25.21 8.33 26.94
C ARG A 162 -24.81 6.89 26.73
N LEU A 163 -23.60 6.69 26.22
CA LEU A 163 -22.99 5.38 26.06
C LEU A 163 -22.33 4.95 27.37
N VAL A 164 -22.72 3.77 27.87
CA VAL A 164 -22.14 3.16 29.07
C VAL A 164 -21.25 2.00 28.62
N PRO A 165 -19.96 1.95 29.00
CA PRO A 165 -19.07 0.83 28.67
C PRO A 165 -19.66 -0.53 29.05
N GLY A 166 -19.65 -1.49 28.12
CA GLY A 166 -20.28 -2.81 28.29
C GLY A 166 -21.81 -2.82 28.15
N GLY A 167 -22.44 -1.66 27.96
CA GLY A 167 -23.87 -1.52 27.76
C GLY A 167 -24.34 -2.10 26.42
N ARG A 168 -25.60 -2.53 26.38
CA ARG A 168 -26.28 -3.03 25.18
C ARG A 168 -27.59 -2.27 25.01
N ALA A 169 -27.86 -1.79 23.80
CA ALA A 169 -29.09 -1.05 23.49
C ALA A 169 -29.72 -1.56 22.18
N PRO A 170 -31.04 -1.85 22.17
CA PRO A 170 -31.73 -2.14 20.93
C PRO A 170 -31.85 -0.86 20.09
N VAL A 171 -31.45 -0.95 18.83
CA VAL A 171 -31.54 0.16 17.88
C VAL A 171 -32.24 -0.31 16.61
N THR A 172 -32.84 0.62 15.88
CA THR A 172 -33.43 0.34 14.57
C THR A 172 -32.70 1.13 13.52
N VAL A 173 -32.08 0.42 12.58
CA VAL A 173 -31.43 1.01 11.41
C VAL A 173 -32.42 1.02 10.26
N ARG A 174 -32.62 2.18 9.65
CA ARG A 174 -33.35 2.35 8.40
C ARG A 174 -32.38 2.88 7.36
N ALA A 175 -32.34 2.26 6.18
CA ALA A 175 -31.51 2.76 5.10
C ALA A 175 -32.23 2.71 3.75
N VAL A 176 -31.95 3.73 2.93
CA VAL A 176 -32.44 3.86 1.55
C VAL A 176 -31.28 3.56 0.60
N ASN A 177 -31.52 2.72 -0.40
CA ASN A 177 -30.56 2.47 -1.46
C ASN A 177 -30.49 3.66 -2.41
N THR A 178 -29.45 4.47 -2.27
CA THR A 178 -29.17 5.64 -3.13
C THR A 178 -28.15 5.31 -4.22
N GLY A 179 -27.71 4.04 -4.28
CA GLY A 179 -26.82 3.51 -5.29
C GLY A 179 -27.56 2.98 -6.51
N THR A 180 -26.78 2.45 -7.46
CA THR A 180 -27.30 1.83 -8.69
C THR A 180 -27.29 0.30 -8.61
N LEU A 181 -26.58 -0.28 -7.65
CA LEU A 181 -26.57 -1.72 -7.40
C LEU A 181 -27.63 -2.12 -6.37
N ALA A 182 -28.34 -3.21 -6.64
CA ALA A 182 -29.23 -3.86 -5.67
C ALA A 182 -28.43 -4.45 -4.51
N TRP A 183 -29.04 -4.48 -3.31
CA TRP A 183 -28.44 -5.08 -2.12
C TRP A 183 -29.03 -6.46 -1.90
N PRO A 184 -28.30 -7.55 -2.21
CA PRO A 184 -28.81 -8.89 -1.95
C PRO A 184 -28.87 -9.17 -0.44
N ALA A 185 -29.97 -9.76 0.04
CA ALA A 185 -30.15 -10.18 1.42
C ALA A 185 -29.57 -11.57 1.72
N GLY A 186 -29.39 -12.39 0.68
CA GLY A 186 -28.85 -13.75 0.76
C GLY A 186 -27.70 -14.00 -0.22
N GLY A 187 -27.35 -15.28 -0.40
CA GLY A 187 -26.23 -15.72 -1.25
C GLY A 187 -24.89 -15.79 -0.51
N GLU A 188 -23.81 -15.99 -1.26
CA GLU A 188 -22.44 -16.11 -0.75
C GLU A 188 -21.94 -14.78 -0.13
N HIS A 189 -22.29 -13.66 -0.76
CA HIS A 189 -21.87 -12.33 -0.34
C HIS A 189 -23.08 -11.39 -0.09
N PRO A 190 -23.93 -11.65 0.93
CA PRO A 190 -25.08 -10.81 1.22
C PRO A 190 -24.66 -9.43 1.73
N VAL A 191 -25.55 -8.45 1.62
CA VAL A 191 -25.39 -7.14 2.24
C VAL A 191 -25.92 -7.17 3.66
N PHE A 192 -25.21 -6.49 4.56
CA PHE A 192 -25.60 -6.28 5.95
C PHE A 192 -25.63 -4.80 6.27
N ALA A 193 -26.54 -4.40 7.15
CA ALA A 193 -26.38 -3.17 7.92
C ALA A 193 -25.39 -3.45 9.05
N ALA A 194 -24.44 -2.55 9.29
CA ALA A 194 -23.40 -2.78 10.27
C ALA A 194 -22.97 -1.48 10.95
N TYR A 195 -22.23 -1.60 12.05
CA TYR A 195 -21.51 -0.49 12.63
C TYR A 195 -20.08 -0.89 13.02
N ARG A 196 -19.21 0.11 13.09
CA ARG A 196 -17.82 -0.03 13.52
C ARG A 196 -17.46 1.05 14.54
N TRP A 197 -16.68 0.65 15.54
CA TRP A 197 -16.02 1.56 16.46
C TRP A 197 -14.68 1.94 15.88
N LEU A 198 -14.48 3.23 15.68
CA LEU A 198 -13.23 3.79 15.21
C LEU A 198 -12.58 4.60 16.32
N ASP A 199 -11.26 4.56 16.45
CA ASP A 199 -10.56 5.52 17.30
C ASP A 199 -10.58 6.94 16.70
N SER A 200 -9.99 7.90 17.42
CA SER A 200 -9.81 9.29 16.94
C SER A 200 -8.98 9.41 15.66
N SER A 201 -8.29 8.34 15.25
CA SER A 201 -7.61 8.27 13.98
C SER A 201 -8.50 7.70 12.87
N GLY A 202 -9.59 6.99 13.16
CA GLY A 202 -10.37 6.27 12.17
C GLY A 202 -9.96 4.79 12.02
N THR A 203 -9.10 4.28 12.90
CA THR A 203 -8.74 2.86 12.96
C THR A 203 -9.86 2.09 13.59
N MET A 204 -10.23 0.97 12.97
CA MET A 204 -11.25 0.08 13.51
C MET A 204 -10.73 -0.66 14.73
N LEU A 205 -11.49 -0.59 15.83
CA LEU A 205 -11.08 -1.08 17.14
C LEU A 205 -11.67 -2.44 17.50
N VAL A 206 -12.81 -2.77 16.90
CA VAL A 206 -13.56 -4.02 17.14
C VAL A 206 -13.83 -4.68 15.81
N ASP A 207 -13.82 -6.01 15.80
CA ASP A 207 -14.15 -6.80 14.63
C ASP A 207 -15.58 -6.47 14.15
N PRO A 208 -15.76 -5.94 12.93
CA PRO A 208 -17.05 -5.54 12.43
C PRO A 208 -17.93 -6.73 12.03
N GLU A 209 -17.42 -7.96 12.01
CA GLU A 209 -18.25 -9.17 11.85
C GLU A 209 -19.22 -9.38 13.01
N GLN A 210 -18.91 -8.86 14.20
CA GLN A 210 -19.73 -9.00 15.41
C GLN A 210 -20.98 -8.11 15.43
N HIS A 211 -21.07 -7.11 14.53
CA HIS A 211 -22.00 -5.99 14.67
C HIS A 211 -22.82 -5.77 13.39
N ARG A 212 -23.57 -6.79 12.97
CA ARG A 212 -24.31 -6.81 11.70
C ARG A 212 -25.78 -7.21 11.84
N ALA A 213 -26.65 -6.63 11.01
CA ALA A 213 -28.02 -7.08 10.76
C ALA A 213 -28.23 -7.50 9.32
N ARG A 214 -28.92 -8.63 9.15
CA ARG A 214 -29.36 -9.12 7.84
C ARG A 214 -30.47 -8.24 7.29
N LEU A 215 -30.44 -8.06 5.97
CA LEU A 215 -31.58 -7.51 5.26
C LEU A 215 -32.71 -8.55 5.24
N PRO A 216 -33.98 -8.14 5.42
CA PRO A 216 -35.11 -9.08 5.38
C PRO A 216 -35.41 -9.57 3.95
N ARG A 217 -34.97 -8.82 2.94
CA ARG A 217 -35.14 -9.08 1.50
C ARG A 217 -34.18 -8.21 0.71
N ASP A 218 -33.99 -8.54 -0.55
CA ASP A 218 -33.19 -7.74 -1.47
C ASP A 218 -33.73 -6.30 -1.56
N VAL A 219 -32.81 -5.33 -1.62
CA VAL A 219 -33.15 -3.90 -1.66
C VAL A 219 -32.70 -3.31 -2.99
N ALA A 220 -33.64 -3.12 -3.91
CA ALA A 220 -33.41 -2.48 -5.19
C ALA A 220 -33.00 -0.99 -5.03
N PRO A 221 -32.36 -0.38 -6.05
CA PRO A 221 -32.14 1.07 -6.09
C PRO A 221 -33.42 1.87 -5.79
N GLY A 222 -33.33 2.89 -4.95
CA GLY A 222 -34.44 3.70 -4.46
C GLY A 222 -35.29 3.05 -3.36
N ALA A 223 -35.16 1.74 -3.13
CA ALA A 223 -35.93 1.05 -2.09
C ALA A 223 -35.33 1.28 -0.70
N THR A 224 -36.16 1.02 0.32
CA THR A 224 -35.79 1.16 1.74
C THR A 224 -35.86 -0.19 2.44
N PHE A 225 -34.97 -0.42 3.40
CA PHE A 225 -35.17 -1.45 4.42
C PHE A 225 -35.06 -0.87 5.82
N SER A 226 -35.61 -1.60 6.79
CA SER A 226 -35.41 -1.37 8.21
C SER A 226 -35.06 -2.70 8.88
N ALA A 227 -34.10 -2.67 9.80
CA ALA A 227 -33.71 -3.83 10.60
C ALA A 227 -33.45 -3.42 12.04
N ARG A 228 -33.77 -4.32 12.98
CA ARG A 228 -33.38 -4.16 14.38
C ARG A 228 -31.97 -4.69 14.57
N MET A 229 -31.19 -3.98 15.37
CA MET A 229 -29.82 -4.29 15.74
C MET A 229 -29.63 -4.10 17.25
N VAL A 230 -28.56 -4.67 17.78
CA VAL A 230 -28.10 -4.36 19.14
C VAL A 230 -26.81 -3.58 19.03
N LEU A 231 -26.83 -2.34 19.54
CA LEU A 231 -25.63 -1.56 19.77
C LEU A 231 -24.96 -2.10 21.04
N GLU A 232 -23.72 -2.55 20.90
CA GLU A 232 -22.88 -3.00 21.99
C GLU A 232 -21.75 -2.00 22.18
N VAL A 233 -21.67 -1.44 23.38
CA VAL A 233 -20.61 -0.51 23.74
C VAL A 233 -19.45 -1.32 24.30
N PRO A 234 -18.25 -1.27 23.70
CA PRO A 234 -17.10 -2.02 24.20
C PRO A 234 -16.80 -1.66 25.65
N ARG A 235 -16.33 -2.64 26.44
CA ARG A 235 -15.94 -2.37 27.84
C ARG A 235 -14.77 -1.39 27.95
N ALA A 236 -13.92 -1.35 26.93
CA ALA A 236 -12.81 -0.40 26.81
C ALA A 236 -13.19 0.93 26.14
N TYR A 237 -14.49 1.20 25.96
CA TYR A 237 -14.98 2.41 25.29
C TYR A 237 -14.37 3.69 25.89
N ASP A 238 -13.85 4.53 25.00
CA ASP A 238 -13.35 5.86 25.30
C ASP A 238 -14.19 6.91 24.54
N PRO A 239 -14.53 8.07 25.13
CA PRO A 239 -15.33 9.11 24.48
C PRO A 239 -14.74 9.66 23.17
N SER A 240 -13.45 9.48 22.91
CA SER A 240 -12.81 9.86 21.64
C SER A 240 -13.15 8.91 20.48
N TRP A 241 -13.75 7.75 20.77
CA TRP A 241 -14.12 6.77 19.76
C TRP A 241 -15.37 7.22 19.01
N ARG A 242 -15.38 6.95 17.71
CA ARG A 242 -16.47 7.23 16.80
C ARG A 242 -17.23 5.95 16.50
N LEU A 243 -18.54 5.98 16.74
CA LEU A 243 -19.46 4.98 16.23
C LEU A 243 -19.86 5.33 14.80
N VAL A 244 -19.56 4.46 13.84
CA VAL A 244 -19.88 4.67 12.42
C VAL A 244 -20.82 3.59 11.93
N TRP A 245 -21.99 3.98 11.42
CA TRP A 245 -22.96 3.11 10.77
C TRP A 245 -22.70 3.06 9.27
N ASP A 246 -22.76 1.86 8.69
CA ASP A 246 -22.52 1.66 7.26
C ASP A 246 -23.23 0.39 6.76
N MET A 247 -23.24 0.22 5.45
CA MET A 247 -23.64 -1.02 4.78
C MET A 247 -22.39 -1.76 4.29
N VAL A 248 -22.42 -3.09 4.37
CA VAL A 248 -21.30 -3.94 3.94
C VAL A 248 -21.78 -5.08 3.06
N ARG A 249 -21.17 -5.24 1.89
CA ARG A 249 -21.27 -6.45 1.05
C ARG A 249 -20.26 -7.45 1.62
N HIS A 250 -20.76 -8.54 2.22
CA HIS A 250 -19.96 -9.48 3.01
C HIS A 250 -18.72 -9.97 2.28
N GLU A 251 -17.55 -9.83 2.92
CA GLU A 251 -16.21 -10.16 2.39
C GLU A 251 -15.78 -9.41 1.13
N ILE A 252 -16.63 -8.57 0.55
CA ILE A 252 -16.34 -7.80 -0.65
C ILE A 252 -15.91 -6.38 -0.28
N THR A 253 -16.81 -5.58 0.28
CA THR A 253 -16.54 -4.15 0.50
C THR A 253 -17.53 -3.50 1.47
N TRP A 254 -17.05 -2.48 2.18
CA TRP A 254 -17.88 -1.49 2.85
C TRP A 254 -18.28 -0.42 1.86
N PHE A 255 -19.54 0.06 1.93
CA PHE A 255 -20.00 1.06 0.98
C PHE A 255 -19.21 2.37 1.13
N ALA A 256 -18.82 2.74 2.36
CA ALA A 256 -17.98 3.90 2.60
C ALA A 256 -16.55 3.74 2.04
N ASP A 257 -16.00 2.52 2.00
CA ASP A 257 -14.63 2.30 1.50
C ASP A 257 -14.58 2.42 -0.02
N GLN A 258 -15.62 1.96 -0.73
CA GLN A 258 -15.80 2.20 -2.15
C GLN A 258 -15.97 3.69 -2.49
N ALA A 259 -16.68 4.45 -1.65
CA ALA A 259 -17.02 5.86 -1.91
C ALA A 259 -15.87 6.86 -1.69
N ARG A 260 -14.71 6.40 -1.18
CA ARG A 260 -13.56 7.25 -0.88
C ARG A 260 -12.67 7.54 -2.09
N GLU A 261 -12.72 6.70 -3.13
CA GLU A 261 -11.83 6.81 -4.29
C GLU A 261 -12.49 7.53 -5.49
N GLU A 262 -11.73 8.42 -6.15
CA GLU A 262 -12.12 9.21 -7.35
C GLU A 262 -12.74 8.37 -8.49
N PRO A 263 -13.63 8.93 -9.36
CA PRO A 263 -13.94 10.36 -9.58
C PRO A 263 -15.20 10.86 -8.87
N TYR A 264 -15.88 10.02 -8.09
CA TYR A 264 -17.07 10.43 -7.34
C TYR A 264 -16.71 10.71 -5.88
N HIS A 265 -16.10 11.86 -5.61
CA HIS A 265 -16.33 12.52 -4.32
C HIS A 265 -17.78 13.05 -4.31
N ARG A 266 -18.76 12.16 -4.21
CA ARG A 266 -20.11 12.61 -3.85
C ARG A 266 -20.06 12.95 -2.36
N PRO A 267 -20.54 14.12 -1.93
CA PRO A 267 -20.84 14.36 -0.54
C PRO A 267 -22.03 13.46 -0.18
N VAL A 268 -21.76 12.18 0.06
CA VAL A 268 -22.70 11.31 0.77
C VAL A 268 -22.90 11.98 2.11
N HIS A 269 -24.15 12.20 2.51
CA HIS A 269 -24.51 12.77 3.80
C HIS A 269 -23.71 12.09 4.92
N TYR A 270 -22.61 12.73 5.28
CA TYR A 270 -21.77 12.37 6.39
C TYR A 270 -22.45 12.99 7.60
N HIS A 271 -22.96 12.18 8.52
CA HIS A 271 -23.09 12.67 9.89
C HIS A 271 -21.71 12.53 10.56
N ALA A 272 -21.17 13.72 10.87
CA ALA A 272 -19.98 14.04 11.65
C ALA A 272 -18.61 13.63 11.06
N ASP A 273 -18.04 14.62 10.36
CA ASP A 273 -16.63 14.91 10.11
C ASP A 273 -15.77 13.92 9.31
N SER A 274 -15.70 14.29 8.03
CA SER A 274 -14.56 14.31 7.12
C SER A 274 -13.19 14.30 7.80
N ALA A 275 -12.67 13.10 8.07
CA ALA A 275 -11.23 12.89 7.90
C ALA A 275 -11.00 12.61 6.40
N SER A 276 -10.93 13.69 5.61
CA SER A 276 -10.38 13.63 4.25
C SER A 276 -9.08 12.84 4.24
N GLU A 277 -8.83 12.10 3.17
CA GLU A 277 -7.59 11.40 2.80
C GLU A 277 -6.37 12.35 2.72
N ARG A 278 -6.01 12.95 3.85
CA ARG A 278 -4.75 13.64 4.06
C ARG A 278 -3.89 12.69 4.86
N PHE A 279 -2.80 12.22 4.28
CA PHE A 279 -1.70 11.56 4.98
C PHE A 279 -1.20 12.50 6.09
N THR A 280 -1.81 12.42 7.28
CA THR A 280 -1.66 13.45 8.32
C THR A 280 -0.26 13.41 8.90
N MET A 281 0.34 14.57 9.15
CA MET A 281 1.61 14.78 9.86
C MET A 281 1.77 13.89 11.12
N ARG A 282 0.66 13.50 11.74
CA ARG A 282 0.59 12.56 12.86
C ARG A 282 1.18 11.18 12.56
N GLU A 283 0.98 10.64 11.36
CA GLU A 283 1.59 9.35 10.96
C GLU A 283 3.10 9.46 10.85
N ARG A 284 3.62 10.56 10.29
CA ARG A 284 5.06 10.85 10.29
C ARG A 284 5.60 10.99 11.70
N MET A 285 4.86 11.66 12.59
CA MET A 285 5.22 11.77 14.00
C MET A 285 5.33 10.39 14.67
N TRP A 286 4.41 9.46 14.37
CA TRP A 286 4.50 8.08 14.86
C TRP A 286 5.73 7.34 14.32
N LEU A 287 6.01 7.47 13.02
CA LEU A 287 7.20 6.88 12.40
C LEU A 287 8.49 7.42 13.01
N TRP A 288 8.58 8.74 13.22
CA TRP A 288 9.75 9.38 13.82
C TRP A 288 9.94 8.97 15.28
N ARG A 289 8.86 8.90 16.07
CA ARG A 289 8.93 8.42 17.46
C ARG A 289 9.34 6.95 17.53
N ALA A 290 8.84 6.11 16.63
CA ALA A 290 9.26 4.73 16.52
C ALA A 290 10.75 4.63 16.12
N ALA A 291 11.19 5.43 15.14
CA ALA A 291 12.57 5.50 14.68
C ALA A 291 13.53 5.88 15.81
N LEU A 292 13.22 6.94 16.57
CA LEU A 292 13.98 7.34 17.76
C LEU A 292 14.00 6.25 18.83
N THR A 293 12.89 5.52 19.00
CA THR A 293 12.78 4.40 19.94
C THR A 293 13.65 3.20 19.53
N VAL A 294 13.75 2.92 18.24
CA VAL A 294 14.63 1.88 17.69
C VAL A 294 16.10 2.32 17.80
N PHE A 295 16.42 3.56 17.42
CA PHE A 295 17.75 4.13 17.57
C PHE A 295 18.25 4.08 19.01
N ALA A 296 17.43 4.47 19.99
CA ALA A 296 17.79 4.44 21.40
C ALA A 296 18.18 3.04 21.89
N ARG A 297 17.67 1.97 21.25
CA ARG A 297 18.03 0.58 21.55
C ARG A 297 19.23 0.06 20.76
N HIS A 298 19.49 0.62 19.59
CA HIS A 298 20.57 0.21 18.69
C HIS A 298 21.43 1.40 18.23
N PRO A 299 22.07 2.15 19.15
CA PRO A 299 22.60 3.47 18.82
C PRO A 299 23.85 3.46 17.95
N VAL A 300 24.70 2.42 18.05
CA VAL A 300 26.01 2.41 17.37
C VAL A 300 25.88 2.03 15.91
N PHE A 301 25.32 0.85 15.63
CA PHE A 301 25.24 0.27 14.29
C PHE A 301 23.83 0.26 13.70
N GLY A 302 22.82 0.70 14.46
CA GLY A 302 21.43 0.59 14.04
C GLY A 302 20.96 -0.85 13.91
N VAL A 303 19.87 -1.02 13.17
CA VAL A 303 19.21 -2.32 12.95
C VAL A 303 19.48 -2.93 11.57
N GLY A 304 20.35 -2.31 10.77
CA GLY A 304 20.65 -2.68 9.40
C GLY A 304 19.78 -1.93 8.36
N PRO A 305 20.33 -1.60 7.17
CA PRO A 305 19.60 -0.93 6.10
C PRO A 305 18.36 -1.69 5.66
N GLY A 306 17.23 -1.00 5.53
CA GLY A 306 15.93 -1.53 5.11
C GLY A 306 15.15 -2.28 6.19
N ASN A 307 15.65 -2.37 7.43
CA ASN A 307 15.00 -3.14 8.49
C ASN A 307 13.96 -2.37 9.31
N PHE A 308 13.93 -1.04 9.25
CA PHE A 308 12.96 -0.25 10.02
C PHE A 308 11.49 -0.65 9.77
N PRO A 309 11.03 -0.86 8.51
CA PRO A 309 9.63 -1.20 8.25
C PRO A 309 9.15 -2.49 8.95
N PHE A 310 10.03 -3.47 9.13
CA PHE A 310 9.72 -4.74 9.81
C PHE A 310 9.66 -4.59 11.34
N LEU A 311 10.34 -3.56 11.87
CA LEU A 311 10.46 -3.31 13.30
C LEU A 311 9.45 -2.26 13.80
N TYR A 312 8.88 -1.45 12.91
CA TYR A 312 7.94 -0.39 13.29
C TYR A 312 6.81 -0.91 14.18
N ASN A 313 6.08 -1.94 13.77
CA ASN A 313 4.91 -2.42 14.52
C ASN A 313 5.26 -2.93 15.93
N ARG A 314 6.50 -3.38 16.13
CA ARG A 314 7.02 -3.81 17.42
C ARG A 314 7.38 -2.65 18.35
N TRP A 315 7.83 -1.52 17.78
CA TRP A 315 8.40 -0.40 18.54
C TRP A 315 7.64 0.92 18.38
N LYS A 316 6.48 0.89 17.73
CA LYS A 316 5.62 2.06 17.56
C LYS A 316 5.08 2.56 18.90
N PRO A 317 4.80 3.87 19.03
CA PRO A 317 4.06 4.41 20.17
C PRO A 317 2.73 3.67 20.41
N PRO A 318 2.22 3.62 21.66
CA PRO A 318 0.94 2.96 21.96
C PRO A 318 -0.23 3.55 21.16
N ASP A 319 -0.20 4.86 20.91
CA ASP A 319 -1.19 5.61 20.14
C ASP A 319 -1.01 5.48 18.61
N ALA A 320 0.07 4.85 18.15
CA ALA A 320 0.37 4.71 16.73
C ALA A 320 -0.39 3.55 16.09
N ARG A 321 -0.82 3.72 14.83
CA ARG A 321 -1.50 2.67 14.06
C ARG A 321 -0.60 1.47 13.79
N TYR A 322 -1.19 0.29 13.67
CA TYR A 322 -0.53 -0.84 13.03
C TYR A 322 -0.32 -0.53 11.54
N ALA A 323 0.88 -0.75 11.04
CA ALA A 323 1.26 -0.55 9.66
C ALA A 323 1.20 -1.88 8.88
N PRO A 324 0.20 -2.09 8.02
CA PRO A 324 0.15 -3.28 7.16
C PRO A 324 1.06 -3.18 5.93
N ARG A 325 1.63 -2.00 5.64
CA ARG A 325 2.55 -1.73 4.53
C ARG A 325 3.94 -1.37 5.07
N LEU A 326 4.99 -1.63 4.29
CA LEU A 326 6.37 -1.23 4.61
C LEU A 326 6.48 0.31 4.58
N TYR A 327 6.33 0.97 5.74
CA TYR A 327 6.61 2.40 5.86
C TYR A 327 8.08 2.64 6.11
N VAL A 328 8.69 3.47 5.27
CA VAL A 328 9.98 4.11 5.55
C VAL A 328 9.78 5.24 6.56
N VAL A 329 10.86 5.67 7.22
CA VAL A 329 10.80 6.67 8.31
C VAL A 329 10.24 8.03 7.83
N ASN A 330 10.25 8.30 6.52
CA ASN A 330 9.86 9.59 5.94
C ASN A 330 10.67 10.76 6.50
N ASN A 331 11.95 10.48 6.78
CA ASN A 331 12.98 11.45 7.13
C ASN A 331 14.31 10.71 6.97
N THR A 332 15.09 11.10 5.97
CA THR A 332 16.32 10.38 5.58
C THR A 332 17.37 10.40 6.70
N ALA A 333 17.47 11.50 7.46
CA ALA A 333 18.41 11.58 8.57
C ALA A 333 18.04 10.61 9.70
N LEU A 334 16.74 10.55 10.06
CA LEU A 334 16.25 9.60 11.05
C LEU A 334 16.33 8.15 10.57
N GLU A 335 16.13 7.91 9.28
CA GLU A 335 16.28 6.58 8.67
C GLU A 335 17.71 6.06 8.79
N VAL A 336 18.69 6.86 8.37
CA VAL A 336 20.12 6.54 8.54
C VAL A 336 20.46 6.35 10.01
N LEU A 337 19.99 7.25 10.89
CA LEU A 337 20.24 7.15 12.33
C LEU A 337 19.67 5.85 12.92
N THR A 338 18.50 5.42 12.46
CA THR A 338 17.82 4.23 12.98
C THR A 338 18.43 2.94 12.46
N GLU A 339 18.71 2.90 11.16
CA GLU A 339 19.14 1.68 10.47
C GLU A 339 20.66 1.48 10.50
N GLN A 340 21.43 2.54 10.60
CA GLN A 340 22.91 2.50 10.55
C GLN A 340 23.57 3.12 11.79
N GLY A 341 22.77 3.65 12.74
CA GLY A 341 23.26 4.23 13.98
C GLY A 341 24.09 5.49 13.78
N VAL A 342 24.82 5.86 14.83
CA VAL A 342 25.75 7.00 14.81
C VAL A 342 26.83 6.83 13.73
N VAL A 343 27.28 5.60 13.47
CA VAL A 343 28.28 5.33 12.43
C VAL A 343 27.76 5.73 11.05
N GLY A 344 26.52 5.35 10.70
CA GLY A 344 25.88 5.76 9.45
C GLY A 344 25.66 7.27 9.38
N CYS A 345 25.26 7.91 10.48
CA CYS A 345 25.11 9.37 10.52
C CYS A 345 26.44 10.10 10.29
N ILE A 346 27.55 9.63 10.88
CA ILE A 346 28.88 10.21 10.63
C ILE A 346 29.24 10.05 9.15
N ALA A 347 29.02 8.86 8.58
CA ALA A 347 29.28 8.62 7.16
C ALA A 347 28.46 9.56 6.25
N LEU A 348 27.17 9.76 6.57
CA LEU A 348 26.30 10.71 5.86
C LEU A 348 26.81 12.16 5.98
N MET A 349 27.22 12.59 7.17
CA MET A 349 27.76 13.94 7.38
C MET A 349 29.07 14.17 6.63
N LEU A 350 29.97 13.18 6.62
CA LEU A 350 31.22 13.23 5.85
C LEU A 350 30.94 13.28 4.34
N PHE A 351 29.96 12.49 3.87
CA PHE A 351 29.52 12.53 2.49
C PHE A 351 28.99 13.92 2.11
N LEU A 352 28.08 14.50 2.91
CA LEU A 352 27.53 15.84 2.68
C LEU A 352 28.62 16.92 2.70
N ALA A 353 29.59 16.82 3.61
CA ALA A 353 30.74 17.72 3.64
C ALA A 353 31.58 17.60 2.35
N GLY A 354 31.76 16.38 1.83
CA GLY A 354 32.39 16.12 0.55
C GLY A 354 31.66 16.78 -0.62
N VAL A 355 30.33 16.66 -0.66
CA VAL A 355 29.47 17.33 -1.67
C VAL A 355 29.61 18.84 -1.60
N VAL A 356 29.57 19.44 -0.41
CA VAL A 356 29.78 20.88 -0.24
C VAL A 356 31.16 21.31 -0.72
N ARG A 357 32.20 20.52 -0.45
CA ARG A 357 33.56 20.80 -0.92
C ARG A 357 33.65 20.73 -2.45
N LEU A 358 33.03 19.74 -3.07
CA LEU A 358 32.94 19.60 -4.53
C LEU A 358 32.17 20.78 -5.14
N ALA A 359 31.04 21.16 -4.55
CA ALA A 359 30.26 22.32 -4.95
C ALA A 359 31.10 23.60 -4.93
N ARG A 360 31.77 23.89 -3.82
CA ARG A 360 32.63 25.07 -3.69
C ARG A 360 33.75 25.09 -4.73
N ARG A 361 34.36 23.93 -5.02
CA ARG A 361 35.41 23.80 -6.04
C ARG A 361 34.87 24.08 -7.44
N ALA A 362 33.76 23.46 -7.82
CA ALA A 362 33.15 23.62 -9.14
C ALA A 362 32.57 25.03 -9.35
N ILE A 363 31.99 25.65 -8.31
CA ILE A 363 31.50 27.04 -8.35
C ILE A 363 32.66 28.04 -8.47
N ALA A 364 33.84 27.71 -7.94
CA ALA A 364 35.05 28.52 -8.11
C ALA A 364 35.70 28.39 -9.51
N SER A 365 35.04 27.70 -10.45
CA SER A 365 35.56 27.51 -11.80
C SER A 365 35.68 28.81 -12.58
N ARG A 366 36.73 28.90 -13.41
CA ARG A 366 36.92 30.00 -14.35
C ARG A 366 35.96 29.93 -15.53
N ASP A 367 35.54 28.72 -15.91
CA ASP A 367 34.54 28.51 -16.95
C ASP A 367 33.14 28.96 -16.45
N PRO A 368 32.53 29.98 -17.07
CA PRO A 368 31.20 30.47 -16.68
C PRO A 368 30.10 29.42 -16.80
N GLY A 369 30.19 28.49 -17.76
CA GLY A 369 29.25 27.39 -17.96
C GLY A 369 29.33 26.38 -16.82
N VAL A 370 30.54 25.94 -16.47
CA VAL A 370 30.78 25.04 -15.33
C VAL A 370 30.30 25.67 -14.02
N ARG A 371 30.64 26.93 -13.77
CA ARG A 371 30.23 27.66 -12.57
C ARG A 371 28.71 27.74 -12.43
N THR A 372 28.02 28.09 -13.52
CA THR A 372 26.56 28.26 -13.52
C THR A 372 25.86 26.91 -13.32
N ALA A 373 26.30 25.87 -14.02
CA ALA A 373 25.78 24.51 -13.87
C ALA A 373 26.02 23.98 -12.44
N ALA A 374 27.21 24.17 -11.89
CA ALA A 374 27.55 23.76 -10.53
C ALA A 374 26.70 24.48 -9.47
N ALA A 375 26.47 25.79 -9.63
CA ALA A 375 25.61 26.55 -8.74
C ALA A 375 24.14 26.06 -8.78
N GLY A 376 23.61 25.78 -9.98
CA GLY A 376 22.27 25.22 -10.15
C GLY A 376 22.12 23.84 -9.52
N ILE A 377 23.08 22.94 -9.75
CA ILE A 377 23.10 21.59 -9.17
C ILE A 377 23.22 21.66 -7.64
N ALA A 378 24.10 22.52 -7.11
CA ALA A 378 24.24 22.70 -5.67
C ALA A 378 22.94 23.22 -5.03
N GLY A 379 22.27 24.19 -5.64
CA GLY A 379 20.96 24.67 -5.19
C GLY A 379 19.89 23.57 -5.20
N GLY A 380 19.86 22.75 -6.24
CA GLY A 380 19.00 21.57 -6.32
C GLY A 380 19.27 20.57 -5.20
N LEU A 381 20.53 20.21 -4.96
CA LEU A 381 20.92 19.30 -3.88
C LEU A 381 20.56 19.85 -2.49
N VAL A 382 20.63 21.17 -2.26
CA VAL A 382 20.14 21.80 -1.03
C VAL A 382 18.62 21.62 -0.89
N ALA A 383 17.85 21.87 -1.95
CA ALA A 383 16.40 21.66 -1.92
C ALA A 383 16.04 20.20 -1.62
N VAL A 384 16.78 19.25 -2.19
CA VAL A 384 16.63 17.81 -1.89
C VAL A 384 16.98 17.49 -0.45
N ALA A 385 18.05 18.06 0.09
CA ALA A 385 18.43 17.86 1.50
C ALA A 385 17.34 18.38 2.46
N VAL A 386 16.73 19.53 2.16
CA VAL A 386 15.60 20.08 2.92
C VAL A 386 14.38 19.18 2.81
N GLN A 387 14.02 18.75 1.59
CA GLN A 387 12.92 17.81 1.37
C GLN A 387 13.12 16.50 2.15
N SER A 388 14.36 16.01 2.21
CA SER A 388 14.75 14.78 2.89
C SER A 388 14.55 14.81 4.41
N MET A 389 14.28 15.96 5.01
CA MET A 389 13.86 16.07 6.42
C MET A 389 12.41 15.63 6.65
N THR A 390 11.63 15.51 5.58
CA THR A 390 10.22 15.08 5.62
C THR A 390 9.91 13.94 4.65
N PHE A 391 10.96 13.39 4.04
CA PHE A 391 10.90 12.39 3.00
C PHE A 391 12.13 11.46 3.05
N SER A 392 11.99 10.23 2.55
CA SER A 392 13.09 9.26 2.45
C SER A 392 13.67 9.27 1.03
N ALA A 393 14.82 9.93 0.84
CA ALA A 393 15.42 10.15 -0.47
C ALA A 393 16.39 9.04 -0.93
N LEU A 394 16.70 8.06 -0.06
CA LEU A 394 17.68 7.01 -0.36
C LEU A 394 17.34 6.19 -1.61
N ALA A 395 16.06 5.95 -1.86
CA ALA A 395 15.57 5.19 -3.01
C ALA A 395 15.44 6.03 -4.30
N LEU A 396 15.72 7.33 -4.25
CA LEU A 396 15.60 8.21 -5.41
C LEU A 396 16.92 8.26 -6.17
N ASN A 397 16.86 8.19 -7.50
CA ASN A 397 18.07 8.18 -8.33
C ASN A 397 18.66 9.58 -8.55
N TYR A 398 17.82 10.61 -8.57
CA TYR A 398 18.23 11.96 -8.96
C TYR A 398 19.25 12.63 -8.01
N PRO A 399 19.23 12.47 -6.67
CA PRO A 399 20.24 13.09 -5.81
C PRO A 399 21.66 12.54 -6.08
N TRP A 400 21.74 11.24 -6.40
CA TRP A 400 23.00 10.56 -6.69
C TRP A 400 23.55 10.97 -8.05
N ILE A 401 22.69 11.07 -9.07
CA ILE A 401 23.07 11.55 -10.41
C ILE A 401 23.58 12.99 -10.33
N LEU A 402 22.84 13.88 -9.67
CA LEU A 402 23.24 15.28 -9.50
C LEU A 402 24.58 15.41 -8.75
N THR A 403 24.80 14.59 -7.72
CA THR A 403 26.08 14.54 -7.01
C THR A 403 27.22 14.05 -7.93
N GLY A 404 26.97 13.05 -8.77
CA GLY A 404 27.94 12.55 -9.75
C GLY A 404 28.33 13.59 -10.81
N ILE A 405 27.35 14.32 -11.34
CA ILE A 405 27.60 15.43 -12.28
C ILE A 405 28.42 16.53 -11.60
N LEU A 406 28.05 16.91 -10.36
CA LEU A 406 28.80 17.91 -9.60
C LEU A 406 30.24 17.48 -9.34
N ALA A 407 30.47 16.20 -9.08
CA ALA A 407 31.81 15.65 -8.94
C ALA A 407 32.60 15.76 -10.25
N ALA A 408 32.01 15.39 -11.39
CA ALA A 408 32.66 15.51 -12.70
C ALA A 408 33.05 16.97 -13.01
N LEU A 409 32.14 17.92 -12.78
CA LEU A 409 32.41 19.36 -12.95
C LEU A 409 33.53 19.86 -12.03
N GLY A 410 33.60 19.34 -10.80
CA GLY A 410 34.66 19.70 -9.85
C GLY A 410 36.04 19.10 -10.17
N TRP A 411 36.12 18.08 -11.03
CA TRP A 411 37.36 17.43 -11.47
C TRP A 411 37.87 17.96 -12.80
N ALA A 412 36.98 18.31 -13.74
CA ALA A 412 37.34 18.83 -15.06
C ALA A 412 38.19 20.12 -15.01
N ASP A 413 38.08 20.90 -13.92
CA ASP A 413 38.84 22.14 -13.72
C ASP A 413 40.10 21.97 -12.84
N GLY A 414 40.40 20.72 -12.44
CA GLY A 414 41.60 20.35 -11.70
C GLY A 414 42.78 20.02 -12.61
N ASP A 415 42.52 19.43 -13.78
CA ASP A 415 43.56 19.04 -14.77
C ASP A 415 44.11 20.22 -15.59
N THR A 416 43.43 21.37 -15.58
CA THR A 416 43.94 22.61 -16.18
C THR A 416 44.95 23.35 -15.27
N ARG A 417 45.32 22.74 -14.13
CA ARG A 417 46.25 23.29 -13.13
C ARG A 417 47.64 22.64 -13.11
N ASP A 418 48.06 21.96 -14.17
CA ASP A 418 49.48 21.65 -14.35
C ASP A 418 50.18 22.81 -15.08
N PRO A 419 51.05 23.61 -14.42
CA PRO A 419 51.88 24.62 -15.07
C PRO A 419 53.11 24.03 -15.78
N ARG A 420 53.16 22.72 -16.07
CA ARG A 420 54.21 22.09 -16.89
C ARG A 420 53.64 21.50 -18.19
N ALA A 421 53.21 22.38 -19.08
CA ALA A 421 53.09 22.10 -20.51
C ALA A 421 53.62 23.31 -21.30
#